data_AF-A0A2W1JVN6-F1
#
_entry.id   AF-A0A2W1JVN6-F1
#
_cell.length_a   1.000
_cell.length_b   1.000
_cell.length_c   1.000
_cell.angle_alpha   90.00
_cell.angle_beta   90.00
_cell.angle_gamma   90.00
#
_symmetry.space_group_name_H-M   'P 1'
#
loop_
_entity.id
_entity.type
_entity.pdbx_description
1 polymer ?
#
loop_
_entity_poly.entity_id
_entity_poly.type
_entity_poly.pdbx_seq_one_letter_code
_entity_poly.pdbx_strand_id
1 'polypeptide(L)'
;MSADKTKDFSHIKFGFRGEGIIYKLNGKEYELNSTWINGIRIQFDDLTNTDLNEKQKTKMFAEIIQFVNQSDNEKPIICYNSDYKDAELWKRLSTEFSSEIKNVEISDVEKDNIALYKTMSEDLKTGMTEINIRGLKLKTVKDLDKHWNKTKFTKDGESNEKVIFWDK
;
A
#
# COMPACT_ATOMS: atom_id res chain seq x y z
N MET A 1 -25.72 3.84 31.95
CA MET A 1 -24.95 2.61 31.66
C MET A 1 -24.50 2.67 30.21
N SER A 2 -23.31 3.21 29.93
CA SER A 2 -22.72 3.10 28.59
C SER A 2 -22.02 1.76 28.52
N ALA A 3 -22.60 0.79 27.81
CA ALA A 3 -21.84 -0.37 27.40
C ALA A 3 -20.67 0.15 26.56
N ASP A 4 -19.44 -0.11 27.00
CA ASP A 4 -18.24 0.17 26.24
C ASP A 4 -18.33 -0.67 24.96
N LYS A 5 -18.67 -0.03 23.83
CA LYS A 5 -18.91 -0.71 22.54
C LYS A 5 -17.61 -0.85 21.75
N THR A 6 -16.50 -1.13 22.44
CA THR A 6 -15.24 -1.45 21.78
C THR A 6 -15.39 -2.81 21.12
N LYS A 7 -15.14 -2.86 19.80
CA LYS A 7 -15.17 -4.13 19.06
C LYS A 7 -13.83 -4.83 19.30
N ASP A 8 -13.86 -6.15 19.43
CA ASP A 8 -12.63 -6.93 19.52
C ASP A 8 -11.99 -7.03 18.13
N PHE A 9 -10.77 -6.49 18.02
CA PHE A 9 -9.93 -6.53 16.83
C PHE A 9 -8.59 -7.24 17.11
N SER A 10 -8.57 -8.26 17.96
CA SER A 10 -7.36 -9.03 18.29
C SER A 10 -6.61 -9.63 17.08
N HIS A 11 -7.26 -9.75 15.92
CA HIS A 11 -6.65 -10.16 14.65
C HIS A 11 -6.03 -9.01 13.84
N ILE A 12 -6.15 -7.75 14.29
CA ILE A 12 -5.60 -6.56 13.65
C ILE A 12 -4.64 -5.89 14.64
N LYS A 13 -3.49 -5.44 14.15
CA LYS A 13 -2.56 -4.62 14.93
C LYS A 13 -1.81 -3.65 14.04
N PHE A 14 -1.34 -2.56 14.61
CA PHE A 14 -0.32 -1.74 13.97
C PHE A 14 1.03 -2.48 13.92
N GLY A 15 1.81 -2.18 12.89
CA GLY A 15 3.19 -2.63 12.75
C GLY A 15 4.15 -1.82 13.63
N PHE A 16 5.43 -1.90 13.30
CA PHE A 16 6.49 -1.25 14.08
C PHE A 16 6.32 0.27 14.05
N ARG A 17 6.41 0.93 15.22
CA ARG A 17 6.21 2.39 15.39
C ARG A 17 4.85 2.91 14.92
N GLY A 18 3.84 2.05 14.85
CA GLY A 18 2.52 2.44 14.35
C GLY A 18 2.43 2.48 12.82
N GLU A 19 3.52 2.20 12.11
CA GLU A 19 3.52 2.11 10.65
C GLU A 19 3.08 0.71 10.21
N GLY A 20 2.28 0.68 9.14
CA GLY A 20 1.67 -0.55 8.65
C GLY A 20 0.52 -1.08 9.52
N ILE A 21 -0.36 -1.85 8.89
CA ILE A 21 -1.45 -2.57 9.53
C ILE A 21 -1.31 -4.04 9.19
N ILE A 22 -1.21 -4.88 10.22
CA ILE A 22 -1.12 -6.34 10.08
C ILE A 22 -2.49 -6.91 10.40
N TYR A 23 -3.09 -7.59 9.43
CA TYR A 23 -4.39 -8.25 9.52
C TYR A 23 -4.23 -9.77 9.40
N LYS A 24 -4.77 -10.52 10.37
CA LYS A 24 -4.75 -11.99 10.37
C LYS A 24 -6.05 -12.56 9.82
N LEU A 25 -5.96 -13.37 8.78
CA LEU A 25 -7.09 -14.11 8.21
C LEU A 25 -6.67 -15.54 7.84
N ASN A 26 -7.44 -16.54 8.29
CA ASN A 26 -7.21 -17.95 7.97
C ASN A 26 -5.76 -18.44 8.23
N GLY A 27 -5.15 -17.95 9.31
CA GLY A 27 -3.76 -18.30 9.68
C GLY A 27 -2.67 -17.61 8.84
N LYS A 28 -3.05 -16.73 7.90
CA LYS A 28 -2.13 -15.89 7.13
C LYS A 28 -2.14 -14.45 7.67
N GLU A 29 -0.99 -13.79 7.61
CA GLU A 29 -0.83 -12.36 7.86
C GLU A 29 -0.83 -11.59 6.55
N TYR A 30 -1.61 -10.53 6.49
CA TYR A 30 -1.67 -9.58 5.40
C TYR A 30 -1.21 -8.23 5.95
N GLU A 31 -0.16 -7.67 5.37
CA GLU A 31 0.38 -6.39 5.75
C GLU A 31 -0.05 -5.33 4.75
N LEU A 32 -0.61 -4.23 5.24
CA LEU A 32 -0.92 -3.04 4.47
C LEU A 32 0.01 -1.94 4.92
N ASN A 33 0.61 -1.23 3.97
CA ASN A 33 1.39 -0.03 4.26
C ASN A 33 0.49 1.05 4.84
N SER A 34 0.97 1.67 5.92
CA SER A 34 0.29 2.78 6.57
C SER A 34 1.30 3.78 7.13
N THR A 35 0.98 5.07 7.02
CA THR A 35 1.82 6.18 7.52
C THR A 35 0.97 7.17 8.31
N TRP A 36 1.62 7.98 9.16
CA TRP A 36 0.97 8.96 10.04
C TRP A 36 1.03 10.40 9.54
N ILE A 37 1.53 10.62 8.33
CA ILE A 37 1.71 11.97 7.78
C ILE A 37 0.32 12.56 7.51
N ASN A 38 -0.05 13.61 8.26
CA ASN A 38 -1.37 14.27 8.19
C ASN A 38 -2.57 13.37 8.56
N GLY A 39 -2.33 12.35 9.38
CA GLY A 39 -3.31 11.34 9.79
C GLY A 39 -2.93 9.95 9.27
N ILE A 40 -3.67 8.93 9.70
CA ILE A 40 -3.40 7.53 9.34
C ILE A 40 -3.82 7.30 7.89
N ARG A 41 -2.84 7.25 6.98
CA ARG A 41 -3.02 6.84 5.58
C ARG A 41 -2.89 5.35 5.46
N ILE A 42 -3.77 4.69 4.71
CA ILE A 42 -3.78 3.23 4.55
C ILE A 42 -3.79 2.90 3.06
N GLN A 43 -2.78 2.17 2.60
CA GLN A 43 -2.64 1.73 1.21
C GLN A 43 -3.39 0.41 1.00
N PHE A 44 -4.59 0.47 0.41
CA PHE A 44 -5.39 -0.75 0.17
C PHE A 44 -4.93 -1.54 -1.07
N ASP A 45 -4.11 -0.92 -1.92
CA ASP A 45 -3.52 -1.56 -3.09
C ASP A 45 -2.63 -2.76 -2.73
N ASP A 46 -2.08 -2.82 -1.52
CA ASP A 46 -1.30 -3.96 -1.03
C ASP A 46 -2.12 -5.27 -1.04
N LEU A 47 -3.45 -5.17 -1.00
CA LEU A 47 -4.35 -6.32 -1.11
C LEU A 47 -4.62 -6.76 -2.56
N THR A 48 -4.17 -6.00 -3.56
CA THR A 48 -4.49 -6.25 -4.97
C THR A 48 -3.97 -7.61 -5.43
N ASN A 49 -2.72 -7.93 -5.12
CA ASN A 49 -2.05 -9.15 -5.59
C ASN A 49 -2.20 -10.35 -4.63
N THR A 50 -3.15 -10.29 -3.71
CA THR A 50 -3.44 -11.38 -2.77
C THR A 50 -4.38 -12.43 -3.38
N ASP A 51 -4.50 -13.57 -2.70
CA ASP A 51 -5.46 -14.64 -3.01
C ASP A 51 -6.87 -14.38 -2.46
N LEU A 52 -7.12 -13.18 -1.92
CA LEU A 52 -8.39 -12.81 -1.29
C LEU A 52 -9.47 -12.50 -2.32
N ASN A 53 -10.68 -13.00 -2.07
CA ASN A 53 -11.86 -12.62 -2.83
C ASN A 53 -12.46 -11.28 -2.35
N GLU A 54 -13.39 -10.73 -3.14
CA GLU A 54 -14.04 -9.45 -2.85
C GLU A 54 -14.71 -9.40 -1.47
N LYS A 55 -15.34 -10.51 -1.02
CA LYS A 55 -16.00 -10.57 0.29
C LYS A 55 -14.99 -10.44 1.42
N GLN A 56 -13.83 -11.10 1.30
CA GLN A 56 -12.76 -11.01 2.29
C GLN A 56 -12.16 -9.60 2.31
N LYS A 57 -11.88 -9.02 1.13
CA LYS A 57 -11.39 -7.64 1.00
C LYS A 57 -12.36 -6.63 1.61
N THR A 58 -13.65 -6.77 1.34
CA THR A 58 -14.71 -5.94 1.92
C THR A 58 -14.73 -6.02 3.45
N LYS A 59 -14.64 -7.24 3.99
CA LYS A 59 -14.57 -7.44 5.45
C LYS A 59 -13.34 -6.75 6.04
N MET A 60 -12.17 -6.95 5.43
CA MET A 60 -10.91 -6.35 5.88
C MET A 60 -11.00 -4.82 5.87
N PHE A 61 -11.52 -4.23 4.79
CA PHE A 61 -11.71 -2.79 4.67
C PHE A 61 -12.55 -2.22 5.82
N ALA A 62 -13.73 -2.80 6.07
CA ALA A 62 -14.63 -2.35 7.11
C ALA A 62 -14.03 -2.48 8.52
N GLU A 63 -13.38 -3.61 8.81
CA GLU A 63 -12.79 -3.85 10.12
C GLU A 63 -11.55 -2.99 10.38
N ILE A 64 -10.72 -2.74 9.36
CA ILE A 64 -9.55 -1.87 9.49
C ILE A 64 -9.97 -0.43 9.78
N ILE A 65 -10.99 0.10 9.08
CA ILE A 65 -11.51 1.45 9.36
C ILE A 65 -12.02 1.56 10.80
N GLN A 66 -12.80 0.57 11.24
CA GLN A 66 -13.35 0.56 12.59
C GLN A 66 -12.25 0.40 13.65
N PHE A 67 -11.24 -0.43 13.39
CA PHE A 67 -10.07 -0.57 14.24
C PHE A 67 -9.37 0.77 14.44
N VAL A 68 -9.04 1.46 13.33
CA VAL A 68 -8.36 2.76 13.37
C VAL A 68 -9.21 3.83 14.08
N ASN A 69 -10.51 3.90 13.76
CA ASN A 69 -11.43 4.83 14.41
C ASN A 69 -11.50 4.61 15.93
N GLN A 70 -11.35 3.36 16.40
CA GLN A 70 -11.40 3.02 17.82
C GLN A 70 -10.04 3.17 18.52
N SER A 71 -8.94 2.82 17.87
CA SER A 71 -7.61 2.86 18.47
C SER A 71 -7.12 4.28 18.71
N ASP A 72 -7.34 5.16 17.73
CA ASP A 72 -6.69 6.47 17.69
C ASP A 72 -7.67 7.63 17.70
N ASN A 73 -8.98 7.34 17.72
CA ASN A 73 -10.05 8.34 17.67
C ASN A 73 -9.89 9.31 16.48
N GLU A 74 -9.24 8.85 15.40
CA GLU A 74 -9.04 9.57 14.15
C GLU A 74 -9.59 8.73 12.99
N LYS A 75 -10.18 9.41 12.01
CA LYS A 75 -10.63 8.77 10.77
C LYS A 75 -9.46 8.56 9.81
N PRO A 76 -9.31 7.37 9.19
CA PRO A 76 -8.21 7.12 8.27
C PRO A 76 -8.39 7.87 6.95
N ILE A 77 -7.29 8.05 6.24
CA ILE A 77 -7.25 8.43 4.82
C ILE A 77 -7.04 7.15 4.02
N ILE A 78 -7.95 6.88 3.08
CA ILE A 78 -7.87 5.69 2.24
C ILE A 78 -7.08 6.02 0.97
N CYS A 79 -6.06 5.24 0.67
CA CYS A 79 -5.22 5.41 -0.50
C CYS A 79 -5.36 4.18 -1.43
N TYR A 80 -5.56 4.42 -2.73
CA TYR A 80 -5.54 3.37 -3.75
C TYR A 80 -5.22 3.90 -5.16
N ASN A 81 -4.84 3.02 -6.07
CA ASN A 81 -4.45 3.32 -7.45
C ASN A 81 -5.58 2.93 -8.41
N SER A 82 -5.99 3.87 -9.28
CA SER A 82 -7.10 3.67 -10.20
C SER A 82 -6.82 2.72 -11.37
N ASP A 83 -5.55 2.41 -11.66
CA ASP A 83 -5.14 1.48 -12.72
C ASP A 83 -5.12 0.01 -12.24
N TYR A 84 -5.35 -0.25 -10.95
CA TYR A 84 -5.34 -1.61 -10.39
C TYR A 84 -6.72 -2.27 -10.44
N LYS A 85 -6.74 -3.60 -10.58
CA LYS A 85 -7.96 -4.41 -10.80
C LYS A 85 -9.04 -4.27 -9.71
N ASP A 86 -8.65 -3.91 -8.48
CA ASP A 86 -9.58 -3.74 -7.36
C ASP A 86 -10.03 -2.28 -7.16
N ALA A 87 -9.66 -1.35 -8.04
CA ALA A 87 -9.95 0.08 -7.89
C ALA A 87 -11.46 0.39 -7.72
N GLU A 88 -12.33 -0.28 -8.48
CA GLU A 88 -13.78 -0.07 -8.37
C GLU A 88 -14.34 -0.62 -7.04
N LEU A 89 -13.73 -1.67 -6.47
CA LEU A 89 -14.07 -2.14 -5.13
C LEU A 89 -13.72 -1.07 -4.09
N TRP A 90 -12.50 -0.53 -4.13
CA TRP A 90 -12.06 0.50 -3.19
C TRP A 90 -12.89 1.76 -3.28
N LYS A 91 -13.18 2.23 -4.50
CA LYS A 91 -14.07 3.37 -4.74
C LYS A 91 -15.46 3.16 -4.14
N ARG A 92 -16.06 1.99 -4.37
CA ARG A 92 -17.38 1.64 -3.82
C ARG A 92 -17.36 1.66 -2.29
N LEU A 93 -16.38 0.98 -1.68
CA LEU A 93 -16.28 0.88 -0.22
C LEU A 93 -15.94 2.22 0.44
N SER A 94 -15.03 3.01 -0.13
CA SER A 94 -14.74 4.36 0.37
C SER A 94 -15.96 5.28 0.33
N THR A 95 -16.85 5.10 -0.64
CA THR A 95 -18.12 5.83 -0.69
C THR A 95 -19.08 5.36 0.39
N GLU A 96 -19.24 4.04 0.54
CA GLU A 96 -20.10 3.39 1.54
C GLU A 96 -19.71 3.80 2.97
N PHE A 97 -18.41 3.84 3.27
CA PHE A 97 -17.86 4.19 4.58
C PHE A 97 -17.43 5.66 4.69
N SER A 98 -17.92 6.55 3.82
CA SER A 98 -17.48 7.95 3.75
C SER A 98 -17.65 8.74 5.06
N SER A 99 -18.62 8.37 5.90
CA SER A 99 -18.80 8.98 7.23
C SER A 99 -17.75 8.54 8.25
N GLU A 100 -17.06 7.43 8.01
CA GLU A 100 -16.05 6.81 8.87
C GLU A 100 -14.61 7.07 8.38
N ILE A 101 -14.46 7.72 7.23
CA ILE A 101 -13.19 8.02 6.56
C ILE A 101 -12.96 9.55 6.57
N LYS A 102 -11.70 9.97 6.69
CA LYS A 102 -11.30 11.39 6.65
C LYS A 102 -11.24 11.92 5.23
N ASN A 103 -10.58 11.17 4.34
CA ASN A 103 -10.42 11.51 2.94
C ASN A 103 -10.07 10.26 2.09
N VAL A 104 -10.14 10.40 0.77
CA VAL A 104 -9.69 9.40 -0.19
C VAL A 104 -8.62 10.02 -1.09
N GLU A 105 -7.45 9.39 -1.17
CA GLU A 105 -6.34 9.78 -2.04
C GLU A 105 -6.22 8.73 -3.16
N ILE A 106 -6.48 9.15 -4.41
CA ILE A 106 -6.44 8.27 -5.57
C ILE A 106 -5.23 8.64 -6.43
N SER A 107 -4.37 7.66 -6.70
CA SER A 107 -3.24 7.79 -7.63
C SER A 107 -3.45 6.96 -8.90
N ASP A 108 -2.46 6.99 -9.78
CA ASP A 108 -2.37 6.17 -10.99
C ASP A 108 -0.92 5.71 -11.19
N VAL A 109 -0.70 4.69 -12.02
CA VAL A 109 0.63 4.08 -12.22
C VAL A 109 1.64 5.11 -12.75
N GLU A 110 1.21 6.10 -13.53
CA GLU A 110 2.10 7.13 -14.06
C GLU A 110 2.61 8.05 -12.93
N LYS A 111 1.71 8.58 -12.11
CA LYS A 111 2.06 9.43 -10.95
C LYS A 111 2.93 8.69 -9.94
N ASP A 112 2.59 7.44 -9.62
CA ASP A 112 3.37 6.63 -8.68
C ASP A 112 4.79 6.39 -9.22
N ASN A 113 4.92 6.14 -10.52
CA ASN A 113 6.20 5.99 -11.18
C ASN A 113 7.03 7.28 -11.18
N ILE A 114 6.40 8.45 -11.41
CA ILE A 114 7.07 9.75 -11.33
C ILE A 114 7.60 9.99 -9.90
N ALA A 115 6.77 9.72 -8.88
CA ALA A 115 7.16 9.88 -7.49
C ALA A 115 8.29 8.92 -7.11
N LEU A 116 8.17 7.64 -7.45
CA LEU A 116 9.20 6.63 -7.20
C LEU A 116 10.53 6.99 -7.86
N TYR A 117 10.50 7.37 -9.15
CA TYR A 117 11.71 7.77 -9.86
C TYR A 117 12.38 8.97 -9.20
N LYS A 118 11.59 9.98 -8.80
CA LYS A 118 12.11 11.17 -8.12
C LYS A 118 12.81 10.81 -6.81
N THR A 119 12.18 10.03 -5.94
CA THR A 119 12.76 9.60 -4.67
C THR A 119 14.05 8.79 -4.88
N MET A 120 14.01 7.79 -5.75
CA MET A 120 15.20 6.99 -6.05
C MET A 120 16.33 7.84 -6.66
N SER A 121 16.00 8.79 -7.53
CA SER A 121 16.98 9.70 -8.14
C SER A 121 17.64 10.61 -7.09
N GLU A 122 16.85 11.14 -6.14
CA GLU A 122 17.35 11.97 -5.03
C GLU A 122 18.30 11.18 -4.13
N ASP A 123 17.93 9.95 -3.74
CA ASP A 123 18.79 9.07 -2.94
C ASP A 123 20.11 8.73 -3.64
N LEU A 124 20.04 8.38 -4.93
CA LEU A 124 21.23 8.01 -5.71
C LEU A 124 22.15 9.21 -6.00
N LYS A 125 21.62 10.44 -6.05
CA LYS A 125 22.43 11.67 -6.21
C LYS A 125 23.33 11.93 -5.00
N THR A 126 23.01 11.41 -3.82
CA THR A 126 23.87 11.54 -2.63
C THR A 126 25.19 10.80 -2.79
N GLY A 127 25.23 9.77 -3.65
CA GLY A 127 26.38 8.87 -3.81
C GLY A 127 26.64 7.93 -2.62
N MET A 128 25.80 7.97 -1.59
CA MET A 128 25.96 7.17 -0.36
C MET A 128 24.99 5.99 -0.29
N THR A 129 24.03 5.93 -1.21
CA THR A 129 22.94 4.94 -1.20
C THR A 129 23.12 3.92 -2.33
N GLU A 130 22.96 2.63 -2.02
CA GLU A 130 22.77 1.55 -3.00
C GLU A 130 21.32 1.06 -2.89
N ILE A 131 20.57 1.19 -3.98
CA ILE A 131 19.17 0.70 -4.02
C ILE A 131 19.17 -0.72 -4.59
N ASN A 132 18.65 -1.65 -3.80
CA ASN A 132 18.48 -3.05 -4.19
C ASN A 132 17.02 -3.31 -4.55
N ILE A 133 16.70 -3.49 -5.83
CA ILE A 133 15.32 -3.69 -6.30
C ILE A 133 15.24 -4.81 -7.34
N ARG A 134 14.39 -5.82 -7.10
CA ARG A 134 14.23 -6.98 -8.00
C ARG A 134 15.58 -7.63 -8.38
N GLY A 135 16.50 -7.67 -7.42
CA GLY A 135 17.88 -8.18 -7.55
C GLY A 135 18.83 -7.31 -8.39
N LEU A 136 18.40 -6.11 -8.83
CA LEU A 136 19.27 -5.10 -9.41
C LEU A 136 19.89 -4.25 -8.31
N LYS A 137 21.18 -3.92 -8.47
CA LYS A 137 21.91 -3.00 -7.61
C LYS A 137 22.12 -1.68 -8.35
N LEU A 138 21.44 -0.64 -7.92
CA LEU A 138 21.52 0.70 -8.53
C LEU A 138 22.38 1.59 -7.62
N LYS A 139 23.44 2.19 -8.19
CA LYS A 139 24.37 3.07 -7.45
C LYS A 139 24.36 4.50 -7.95
N THR A 140 23.86 4.71 -9.16
CA THR A 140 23.81 6.02 -9.80
C THR A 140 22.48 6.25 -10.49
N VAL A 141 22.14 7.51 -10.74
CA VAL A 141 20.97 7.87 -11.57
C VAL A 141 21.06 7.24 -12.97
N LYS A 142 22.27 7.10 -13.54
CA LYS A 142 22.47 6.43 -14.83
C LYS A 142 22.08 4.94 -14.78
N ASP A 143 22.32 4.26 -13.66
CA ASP A 143 21.88 2.88 -13.48
C ASP A 143 20.34 2.81 -13.40
N LEU A 144 19.73 3.76 -12.70
CA LEU A 144 18.27 3.88 -12.62
C LEU A 144 17.66 4.10 -14.01
N ASP A 145 18.20 5.03 -14.81
CA ASP A 145 17.75 5.29 -16.18
C ASP A 145 17.81 4.04 -17.05
N LYS A 146 18.96 3.34 -17.00
CA LYS A 146 19.21 2.11 -17.76
C LYS A 146 18.24 0.99 -17.40
N HIS A 147 17.77 0.96 -16.15
CA HIS A 147 16.99 -0.15 -15.60
C HIS A 147 15.54 0.22 -15.28
N TRP A 148 15.08 1.43 -15.63
CA TRP A 148 13.78 1.94 -15.23
C TRP A 148 12.60 1.05 -15.67
N ASN A 149 12.62 0.56 -16.91
CA ASN A 149 11.61 -0.37 -17.43
C ASN A 149 11.58 -1.74 -16.72
N LYS A 150 12.57 -2.05 -15.86
CA LYS A 150 12.61 -3.27 -15.05
C LYS A 150 12.13 -3.04 -13.62
N THR A 151 12.08 -1.79 -13.17
CA THR A 151 11.83 -1.43 -11.77
C THR A 151 10.48 -0.74 -11.56
N LYS A 152 9.97 -0.02 -12.56
CA LYS A 152 8.73 0.74 -12.47
C LYS A 152 7.49 -0.14 -12.21
N PHE A 153 6.44 0.46 -11.66
CA PHE A 153 5.11 -0.12 -11.58
C PHE A 153 4.50 -0.26 -12.98
N THR A 154 3.66 -1.26 -13.17
CA THR A 154 2.97 -1.56 -14.43
C THR A 154 1.47 -1.63 -14.19
N LYS A 155 0.69 -1.25 -15.20
CA LYS A 155 -0.76 -1.41 -15.17
C LYS A 155 -1.14 -2.89 -15.21
N ASP A 156 -2.40 -3.19 -14.88
CA ASP A 156 -2.91 -4.54 -15.05
C ASP A 156 -2.82 -4.97 -16.53
N GLY A 157 -2.37 -6.21 -16.77
CA GLY A 157 -2.10 -6.74 -18.10
C GLY A 157 -0.78 -6.29 -18.77
N GLU A 158 -0.03 -5.37 -18.17
CA GLU A 158 1.32 -4.99 -18.64
C GLU A 158 2.42 -5.78 -17.92
N SER A 159 3.59 -5.91 -18.55
CA SER A 159 4.75 -6.54 -17.93
C SER A 159 6.02 -5.73 -18.15
N ASN A 160 6.86 -5.71 -17.12
CA ASN A 160 8.19 -5.14 -17.20
C ASN A 160 9.13 -6.08 -17.98
N GLU A 161 10.22 -5.52 -18.51
CA GLU A 161 11.32 -6.34 -19.00
C GLU A 161 11.83 -7.27 -17.89
N LYS A 162 11.99 -8.56 -18.20
CA LYS A 162 12.49 -9.53 -17.21
C LYS A 162 13.94 -9.22 -16.84
N VAL A 163 14.24 -9.30 -15.55
CA VAL A 163 15.62 -9.39 -15.08
C VAL A 163 16.05 -10.85 -15.25
N ILE A 164 16.96 -11.11 -16.20
CA ILE A 164 17.56 -12.43 -16.38
C ILE A 164 18.83 -12.46 -15.55
N PHE A 165 18.82 -13.22 -14.46
CA PHE A 165 20.05 -13.63 -13.80
C PHE A 165 20.55 -14.84 -14.58
N TRP A 166 21.63 -14.69 -15.33
CA TRP A 166 22.30 -15.85 -15.90
C TRP A 166 22.74 -16.75 -14.75
N ASP A 167 22.26 -17.99 -14.74
CA ASP A 167 22.85 -19.05 -13.93
C ASP A 167 24.35 -19.08 -14.23
N LYS A 168 25.16 -19.00 -13.18
CA LYS A 168 26.62 -19.07 -13.26
C LYS A 168 27.09 -20.37 -13.90
#